data_AF-A0AAV6PE89-F1
#
_entry.id   AF-A0AAV6PE89-F1
#
_cell.length_a   1.000
_cell.length_b   1.000
_cell.length_c   1.000
_cell.angle_alpha   90.00
_cell.angle_beta   90.00
_cell.angle_gamma   90.00
#
_symmetry.space_group_name_H-M   'P 1'
#
loop_
_entity.id
_entity.type
_entity.pdbx_description
1 polymer ?
#
loop_
_entity_poly.entity_id
_entity_poly.type
_entity_poly.pdbx_seq_one_letter_code
_entity_poly.pdbx_strand_id
1 'polypeptide(L)' 'MADSQIMKTIRDAIEAVLPDLPHDVIKLLENTLEALGVLTTDDLPYIKESDLNPVVKPIQARRLVAAWTQN' A
#
# COMPACT_ATOMS: atom_id res chain seq x y z
N MET A 1 22.01 3.91 -0.38
CA MET A 1 21.13 4.80 -1.19
C MET A 1 20.00 4.01 -1.87
N ALA A 2 19.57 2.85 -1.35
CA ALA A 2 18.54 2.02 -1.98
C ALA A 2 17.14 2.23 -1.36
N ASP A 3 17.10 2.60 -0.07
CA ASP A 3 15.84 2.70 0.70
C ASP A 3 14.87 3.77 0.18
N SER A 4 15.40 4.84 -0.45
CA SER A 4 14.56 5.93 -0.94
C SER A 4 13.91 5.68 -2.30
N GLN A 5 14.42 4.74 -3.10
CA GLN A 5 13.84 4.40 -4.41
C GLN A 5 12.63 3.48 -4.24
N ILE A 6 12.72 2.56 -3.28
CA ILE A 6 11.73 1.52 -3.02
C ILE A 6 10.44 2.13 -2.44
N MET A 7 10.56 3.00 -1.44
CA MET A 7 9.40 3.66 -0.82
C MET A 7 8.62 4.55 -1.79
N LYS A 8 9.29 5.18 -2.76
CA LYS A 8 8.60 5.94 -3.82
C LYS A 8 7.67 5.04 -4.63
N THR A 9 8.10 3.82 -4.95
CA THR A 9 7.31 2.89 -5.76
C THR A 9 6.03 2.43 -5.07
N ILE A 10 6.08 2.15 -3.75
CA ILE A 10 4.89 1.76 -2.99
C ILE A 10 3.94 2.94 -2.82
N ARG A 11 4.46 4.12 -2.51
CA ARG A 11 3.64 5.34 -2.47
C ARG A 11 2.94 5.60 -3.78
N ASP A 12 3.68 5.57 -4.89
CA ASP A 12 3.13 5.79 -6.22
C ASP A 12 2.03 4.75 -6.54
N ALA A 13 2.21 3.49 -6.11
CA ALA A 13 1.20 2.44 -6.25
C ALA A 13 -0.05 2.68 -5.40
N ILE A 14 0.08 3.28 -4.21
CA ILE A 14 -1.08 3.67 -3.37
C ILE A 14 -1.79 4.88 -3.98
N GLU A 15 -1.04 5.92 -4.34
CA GLU A 15 -1.57 7.16 -4.94
C GLU A 15 -2.23 6.91 -6.29
N ALA A 16 -1.72 5.96 -7.09
CA ALA A 16 -2.34 5.56 -8.36
C ALA A 16 -3.75 4.99 -8.18
N VAL A 17 -4.01 4.27 -7.07
CA VAL A 17 -5.32 3.65 -6.81
C VAL A 17 -6.25 4.59 -6.06
N LEU A 18 -5.69 5.35 -5.12
CA LEU A 18 -6.42 6.25 -4.24
C LEU A 18 -5.64 7.57 -4.06
N PRO A 19 -5.73 8.49 -5.03
CA PRO A 19 -5.02 9.77 -5.00
C PRO A 19 -5.56 10.74 -3.93
N ASP A 20 -6.78 10.51 -3.44
CA ASP A 20 -7.43 11.36 -2.44
C ASP A 20 -7.10 10.98 -0.98
N LEU A 21 -6.10 10.13 -0.72
CA LEU A 21 -5.74 9.82 0.66
C LEU A 21 -4.92 10.93 1.33
N PRO A 22 -5.18 11.20 2.62
CA PRO A 22 -4.32 12.07 3.40
C PRO A 22 -2.91 11.49 3.52
N HIS A 23 -1.90 12.38 3.53
CA HIS A 23 -0.49 12.00 3.63
C HIS A 23 -0.18 11.14 4.87
N ASP A 24 -0.86 11.41 5.97
CA ASP A 24 -0.70 10.65 7.22
C ASP A 24 -1.18 9.20 7.07
N VAL A 25 -2.24 8.97 6.29
CA VAL A 25 -2.77 7.63 6.05
C VAL A 25 -1.86 6.87 5.07
N ILE A 26 -1.29 7.56 4.08
CA ILE A 26 -0.29 6.98 3.18
C ILE A 26 0.94 6.51 3.97
N LYS A 27 1.46 7.34 4.89
CA LYS A 27 2.56 6.93 5.78
C LYS A 27 2.20 5.74 6.68
N LEU A 28 0.98 5.70 7.20
CA LEU A 28 0.54 4.59 8.04
C LEU A 28 0.42 3.30 7.23
N LEU A 29 0.00 3.40 5.97
CA LEU A 29 0.01 2.31 4.99
C LEU A 29 1.45 1.84 4.75
N GLU A 30 2.36 2.74 4.40
CA GLU A 30 3.79 2.43 4.20
C GLU A 30 4.36 1.66 5.40
N ASN A 31 4.14 2.14 6.63
CA ASN A 31 4.61 1.47 7.85
C ASN A 31 3.97 0.09 8.06
N THR A 32 2.69 -0.06 7.72
CA THR A 32 1.98 -1.34 7.86
C THR A 32 2.47 -2.35 6.84
N LEU A 33 2.71 -1.91 5.61
CA LEU A 33 3.31 -2.70 4.54
C LEU A 33 4.71 -3.16 4.95
N GLU A 34 5.55 -2.24 5.45
CA GLU A 34 6.89 -2.57 5.95
C GLU A 34 6.83 -3.58 7.12
N ALA A 35 5.88 -3.42 8.06
CA ALA A 35 5.68 -4.35 9.17
C ALA A 35 5.22 -5.75 8.73
N LEU A 36 4.54 -5.85 7.58
CA LEU A 36 4.16 -7.13 6.96
C LEU A 36 5.32 -7.77 6.18
N GLY A 37 6.45 -7.06 6.01
CA GLY A 37 7.58 -7.49 5.20
C GLY A 37 7.43 -7.17 3.71
N VAL A 38 6.48 -6.32 3.35
CA VAL A 38 6.29 -5.83 1.98
C VAL A 38 7.36 -4.78 1.72
N LEU A 39 8.41 -5.21 1.04
CA LEU A 39 9.53 -4.34 0.70
C LEU A 39 9.40 -3.83 -0.72
N THR A 40 8.65 -4.47 -1.60
CA THR A 40 8.58 -4.10 -3.03
C THR A 40 7.17 -4.13 -3.57
N THR A 41 6.96 -3.53 -4.75
CA THR A 41 5.67 -3.62 -5.45
C THR A 41 5.30 -5.05 -5.85
N ASP A 42 6.29 -5.95 -5.96
CA ASP A 42 6.08 -7.37 -6.23
C ASP A 42 5.41 -8.09 -5.04
N ASP A 43 5.49 -7.53 -3.84
CA ASP A 43 4.88 -8.08 -2.63
C ASP A 43 3.42 -7.62 -2.46
N LEU A 44 3.03 -6.51 -3.12
CA LEU A 44 1.67 -5.93 -3.04
C LEU A 44 0.53 -6.88 -3.45
N PRO A 45 0.67 -7.78 -4.45
CA PRO A 45 -0.37 -8.73 -4.82
C PRO A 45 -0.68 -9.77 -3.72
N TYR A 46 0.24 -10.00 -2.79
CA TYR A 46 0.08 -10.99 -1.71
C TYR A 46 -0.69 -10.45 -0.49
N ILE A 47 -0.96 -9.15 -0.48
CA ILE A 47 -1.59 -8.45 0.65
C ILE A 47 -3.09 -8.66 0.60
N LYS A 48 -3.71 -8.85 1.77
CA LYS A 48 -5.15 -9.03 1.89
C LYS A 48 -5.82 -7.77 2.44
N GLU A 49 -7.12 -7.65 2.19
CA GLU A 49 -7.91 -6.54 2.74
C GLU A 49 -7.82 -6.47 4.27
N SER A 50 -7.71 -7.64 4.93
CA SER A 50 -7.56 -7.79 6.37
C SER A 50 -6.34 -7.06 6.93
N ASP A 51 -5.27 -7.02 6.16
CA ASP A 51 -3.99 -6.43 6.56
C ASP A 51 -4.03 -4.90 6.50
N LEU A 52 -4.90 -4.36 5.64
CA LEU A 52 -5.08 -2.92 5.41
C LEU A 52 -6.24 -2.31 6.23
N ASN A 53 -7.20 -3.12 6.66
CA ASN A 53 -8.33 -2.71 7.50
C ASN A 53 -7.98 -1.90 8.78
N PRO A 54 -6.85 -2.13 9.49
CA PRO A 54 -6.49 -1.28 10.63
C PRO A 54 -6.05 0.14 10.24
N VAL A 55 -5.74 0.36 8.96
CA VAL A 55 -5.16 1.62 8.44
C VAL A 55 -6.16 2.40 7.61
N VAL A 56 -6.96 1.71 6.80
CA VAL A 56 -7.93 2.31 5.87
C VAL A 56 -9.29 1.65 5.98
N LYS A 57 -10.32 2.32 5.43
CA LYS A 57 -11.67 1.75 5.40
C LYS A 57 -11.69 0.46 4.55
N PRO A 58 -12.57 -0.50 4.83
CA PRO A 58 -12.65 -1.76 4.07
C PRO A 58 -12.82 -1.57 2.56
N ILE A 59 -13.57 -0.54 2.13
CA ILE A 59 -13.74 -0.20 0.71
C ILE A 59 -12.41 0.25 0.07
N GLN A 60 -11.59 1.00 0.81
CA GLN A 60 -10.27 1.47 0.33
C GLN A 60 -9.28 0.31 0.27
N ALA A 61 -9.27 -0.54 1.31
CA ALA A 61 -8.46 -1.77 1.33
C ALA A 61 -8.77 -2.67 0.13
N ARG A 62 -10.06 -2.90 -0.15
CA ARG A 62 -10.50 -3.68 -1.33
C ARG A 62 -10.04 -3.09 -2.64
N ARG A 63 -10.09 -1.76 -2.79
CA ARG A 63 -9.62 -1.08 -4.00
C ARG A 63 -8.12 -1.26 -4.21
N LEU A 64 -7.32 -1.12 -3.15
CA LEU A 64 -5.88 -1.32 -3.18
C LEU A 64 -5.54 -2.76 -3.57
N VAL A 65 -6.08 -3.73 -2.84
CA VAL A 65 -5.84 -5.16 -3.12
C VAL A 65 -6.31 -5.52 -4.53
N ALA A 66 -7.50 -5.09 -4.95
CA ALA A 66 -7.97 -5.38 -6.31
C ALA A 66 -7.05 -4.79 -7.39
N ALA A 67 -6.52 -3.59 -7.19
CA ALA A 67 -5.60 -2.98 -8.14
C ALA A 67 -4.24 -3.68 -8.17
N TRP A 68 -3.75 -4.18 -7.03
CA TRP A 68 -2.46 -4.86 -6.93
C TRP A 68 -2.52 -6.34 -7.34
N THR A 69 -3.64 -7.02 -7.14
CA THR A 69 -3.83 -8.43 -7.55
C THR A 69 -4.14 -8.57 -9.05
N GLN A 70 -4.59 -7.49 -9.73
CA GLN A 70 -4.90 -7.53 -11.17
C GLN A 70 -3.72 -7.25 -12.11
N ASN A 71 -2.51 -7.06 -11.58
CA ASN A 71 -1.30 -6.78 -12.35
C ASN A 71 -0.32 -7.97 -12.32
#